data_AF-F3FJW5-F1
#
_entry.id   AF-F3FJW5-F1
#
_cell.length_a   1.000
_cell.length_b   1.000
_cell.length_c   1.000
_cell.angle_alpha   90.00
_cell.angle_beta   90.00
_cell.angle_gamma   90.00
#
_symmetry.space_group_name_H-M   'P 1'
#
loop_
_entity.id
_entity.type
_entity.pdbx_description
1 polymer ?
#
loop_
_entity_poly.entity_id
_entity_poly.type
_entity_poly.pdbx_seq_one_letter_code
_entity_poly.pdbx_strand_id
1 'polypeptide(L)'
;MTRNPTELALIARGVDITLARRLREERWTLAKLQQQKFQQLLEMGLTEEAAHTILGDGRPPIPLEALVKTLFANRWVCCVCRDPTLPVIVHHIEPWAKSRDHSEKNLAVLCSIHHGEAHTTRTLELSLTSDRLKAVKVAWQKEVERLDPSAIFKSTQLMACQWWYFNHLRVFEIASELGVDITQISGFQGARSANLCNDEGILYLRDGIMYSGTSGLILQRYMTSMLKITMGHARVKNISDDLDRGTLKLLIAEGELIFIQGSYTFSNLPSKGSGEDSVSGRRHVNDIEITFVFNRNEGTSGSARNNWLRGTQNLGCLLRVNSLRRDLKGALKIETTVLAIRSAHQELKSRDYEIGLLRSGLIGRDPEDDEDDEFQEEDEESAW
;
A
#
# COMPACT_ATOMS: atom_id res chain seq x y z
N MET A 1 17.46 -34.34 24.66
CA MET A 1 18.01 -32.97 24.53
C MET A 1 17.50 -32.40 23.22
N THR A 2 16.78 -31.29 23.26
CA THR A 2 16.15 -30.70 22.08
C THR A 2 17.23 -30.10 21.17
N ARG A 3 17.24 -30.51 19.89
CA ARG A 3 18.19 -30.05 18.86
C ARG A 3 17.76 -28.73 18.20
N ASN A 4 16.74 -28.04 18.73
CA ASN A 4 16.20 -26.84 18.09
C ASN A 4 17.03 -25.59 18.48
N PRO A 5 17.59 -24.84 17.51
CA PRO A 5 18.44 -23.67 17.77
C PRO A 5 17.76 -22.57 18.58
N THR A 6 16.44 -22.37 18.39
CA THR A 6 15.67 -21.33 19.10
C THR A 6 15.48 -21.69 20.57
N GLU A 7 15.15 -22.95 20.88
CA GLU A 7 15.01 -23.41 22.27
C GLU A 7 16.35 -23.32 23.03
N LEU A 8 17.45 -23.73 22.39
CA LEU A 8 18.80 -23.62 22.97
C LEU A 8 19.19 -22.15 23.23
N ALA A 9 18.86 -21.24 22.30
CA ALA A 9 19.13 -19.81 22.46
C ALA A 9 18.33 -19.18 23.63
N LEU A 10 17.11 -19.64 23.88
CA LEU A 10 16.29 -19.19 25.01
C LEU A 10 16.79 -19.76 26.34
N ILE A 11 17.12 -21.05 26.39
CA ILE A 11 17.67 -21.69 27.59
C ILE A 11 18.99 -21.05 28.00
N ALA A 12 19.86 -20.73 27.05
CA ALA A 12 21.12 -20.02 27.29
C ALA A 12 20.94 -18.61 27.90
N ARG A 13 19.73 -18.06 27.86
CA ARG A 13 19.37 -16.73 28.39
C ARG A 13 18.49 -16.82 29.65
N GLY A 14 18.47 -17.97 30.31
CA GLY A 14 17.77 -18.17 31.58
C GLY A 14 16.29 -18.50 31.46
N VAL A 15 15.81 -18.88 30.27
CA VAL A 15 14.42 -19.34 30.07
C VAL A 15 14.30 -20.82 30.41
N ASP A 16 13.30 -21.17 31.23
CA ASP A 16 13.01 -22.57 31.56
C ASP A 16 12.69 -23.42 30.32
N ILE A 17 13.10 -24.69 30.32
CA ILE A 17 12.97 -25.59 29.16
C ILE A 17 11.51 -25.80 28.72
N THR A 18 10.58 -25.84 29.68
CA THR A 18 9.14 -26.00 29.41
C THR A 18 8.58 -24.74 28.75
N LEU A 19 9.01 -23.57 29.23
CA LEU A 19 8.65 -22.27 28.67
C LEU A 19 9.28 -22.04 27.30
N ALA A 20 10.55 -22.36 27.11
CA ALA A 20 11.25 -22.23 25.83
C ALA A 20 10.59 -23.08 24.73
N ARG A 21 10.17 -24.30 25.07
CA ARG A 21 9.42 -25.19 24.16
C ARG A 21 8.06 -24.59 23.79
N ARG A 22 7.32 -24.06 24.77
CA ARG A 22 6.02 -23.40 24.53
C ARG A 22 6.17 -22.17 23.63
N LEU A 23 7.15 -21.31 23.93
CA LEU A 23 7.43 -20.11 23.13
C LEU A 23 7.77 -20.48 21.67
N ARG A 24 8.55 -21.55 21.46
CA ARG A 24 8.86 -22.06 20.11
C ARG A 24 7.61 -22.61 19.41
N GLU A 25 6.75 -23.37 20.09
CA GLU A 25 5.47 -23.86 19.53
C GLU A 25 4.54 -22.72 19.12
N GLU A 26 4.55 -21.63 19.89
CA GLU A 26 3.85 -20.38 19.60
C GLU A 26 4.58 -19.49 18.57
N ARG A 27 5.67 -19.97 17.95
CA ARG A 27 6.48 -19.27 16.94
C ARG A 27 7.15 -17.97 17.43
N TRP A 28 7.46 -17.88 18.72
CA TRP A 28 8.32 -16.83 19.26
C TRP A 28 9.78 -17.10 18.91
N THR A 29 10.45 -16.09 18.36
CA THR A 29 11.89 -16.07 18.09
C THR A 29 12.58 -15.08 19.03
N LEU A 30 13.91 -15.17 19.16
CA LEU A 30 14.68 -14.21 19.97
C LEU A 30 14.43 -12.76 19.52
N ALA A 31 14.39 -12.53 18.21
CA ALA A 31 14.10 -11.21 17.64
C ALA A 31 12.69 -10.71 18.02
N LYS A 32 11.68 -11.59 18.00
CA LYS A 32 10.30 -11.23 18.40
C LYS A 32 10.20 -10.89 19.89
N LEU A 33 10.94 -11.62 20.73
CA LEU A 33 10.98 -11.36 22.17
C LEU A 33 11.74 -10.06 22.49
N GLN A 34 12.82 -9.76 21.76
CA GLN A 34 13.55 -8.50 21.87
C GLN A 34 12.73 -7.25 21.49
N GLN A 35 11.66 -7.44 20.73
CA GLN A 35 10.74 -6.38 20.32
C GLN A 35 9.61 -6.13 21.34
N GLN A 36 9.44 -7.00 22.35
CA GLN A 36 8.37 -6.84 23.33
C GLN A 36 8.78 -5.83 24.42
N LYS A 37 7.76 -5.26 25.07
CA LYS A 37 7.99 -4.47 26.29
C LYS A 37 8.38 -5.40 27.43
N PHE A 38 9.21 -4.90 28.35
CA PHE A 38 9.61 -5.64 29.55
C PHE A 38 8.40 -6.25 30.29
N GLN A 39 7.33 -5.46 30.48
CA GLN A 39 6.11 -5.93 31.13
C GLN A 39 5.42 -7.09 30.39
N GLN A 40 5.39 -7.07 29.05
CA GLN A 40 4.81 -8.15 28.25
C GLN A 40 5.63 -9.43 28.34
N LEU A 41 6.95 -9.33 28.45
CA LEU A 41 7.80 -10.50 28.67
C LEU A 41 7.49 -11.16 30.02
N LEU A 42 7.27 -10.37 31.07
CA LEU A 42 6.84 -10.89 32.37
C LEU A 42 5.46 -11.56 32.30
N GLU A 43 4.50 -10.96 31.58
CA GLU A 43 3.18 -11.56 31.34
C GLU A 43 3.26 -12.89 30.56
N MET A 44 4.27 -13.05 29.69
CA MET A 44 4.56 -14.31 29.00
C MET A 44 5.19 -15.38 29.91
N GLY A 45 5.45 -15.07 31.17
CA GLY A 45 6.02 -15.98 32.16
C GLY A 45 7.56 -15.99 32.20
N LEU A 46 8.21 -15.03 31.53
CA LEU A 46 9.67 -14.86 31.65
C LEU A 46 10.02 -14.26 33.01
N THR A 47 11.13 -14.69 33.60
CA THR A 47 11.68 -14.05 34.80
C THR A 47 12.23 -12.67 34.45
N GLU A 48 12.32 -11.77 35.43
CA GLU A 48 12.92 -10.44 35.23
C GLU A 48 14.35 -10.54 34.67
N GLU A 49 15.14 -11.48 35.20
CA GLU A 49 16.51 -11.75 34.77
C GLU A 49 16.58 -12.22 33.31
N ALA A 50 15.70 -13.15 32.91
CA ALA A 50 15.62 -13.62 31.53
C ALA A 50 15.12 -12.51 30.59
N ALA A 51 14.15 -11.70 31.04
CA ALA A 51 13.64 -10.57 30.27
C ALA A 51 14.74 -9.51 30.04
N HIS A 52 15.52 -9.19 31.07
CA HIS A 52 16.69 -8.30 30.94
C HIS A 52 17.75 -8.89 29.99
N THR A 53 18.05 -10.18 30.11
CA THR A 53 19.05 -10.86 29.27
C THR A 53 18.62 -10.96 27.81
N ILE A 54 17.33 -11.24 27.56
CA ILE A 54 16.75 -11.30 26.21
C ILE A 54 16.78 -9.91 25.58
N LEU A 55 16.34 -8.89 26.30
CA LEU A 55 16.28 -7.52 25.80
C LEU A 55 17.67 -6.92 25.55
N GLY A 56 18.67 -7.31 26.34
CA GLY A 56 20.06 -6.86 26.26
C GLY A 56 20.25 -5.33 26.17
N ASP A 57 21.50 -4.94 25.90
CA ASP A 57 21.89 -3.56 25.53
C ASP A 57 21.78 -3.32 24.01
N GLY A 58 21.68 -4.38 23.22
CA GLY A 58 21.59 -4.33 21.76
C GLY A 58 20.19 -3.96 21.28
N ARG A 59 20.07 -2.89 20.50
CA ARG A 59 18.83 -2.56 19.78
C ARG A 59 18.59 -3.62 18.69
N PRO A 60 17.45 -4.35 18.69
CA PRO A 60 17.10 -5.22 17.59
C PRO A 60 16.89 -4.41 16.30
N PRO A 61 17.04 -5.03 15.12
CA PRO A 61 16.71 -4.37 13.86
C PRO A 61 15.23 -3.91 13.88
N ILE A 62 14.95 -2.78 13.21
CA ILE A 62 13.56 -2.33 13.04
C ILE A 62 12.80 -3.44 12.29
N PRO A 63 11.64 -3.90 12.80
CA PRO A 63 10.83 -4.89 12.10
C PRO A 63 10.52 -4.44 10.67
N LEU A 64 10.61 -5.35 9.70
CA LEU A 64 10.44 -5.04 8.28
C LEU A 64 9.10 -4.34 8.01
N GLU A 65 8.01 -4.78 8.63
CA GLU A 65 6.70 -4.15 8.52
C GLU A 65 6.70 -2.68 8.96
N ALA A 66 7.28 -2.38 10.12
CA ALA A 66 7.35 -1.01 10.63
C ALA A 66 8.25 -0.14 9.74
N LEU A 67 9.35 -0.71 9.25
CA LEU A 67 10.28 -0.05 8.34
C LEU A 67 9.59 0.33 7.02
N VAL A 68 8.99 -0.65 6.34
CA VAL A 68 8.30 -0.48 5.04
C VAL A 68 7.14 0.51 5.16
N LYS A 69 6.28 0.38 6.18
CA LYS A 69 5.18 1.33 6.42
C LYS A 69 5.70 2.75 6.63
N THR A 70 6.75 2.92 7.45
CA THR A 70 7.33 4.24 7.71
C THR A 70 7.91 4.87 6.45
N LEU A 71 8.66 4.10 5.65
CA LEU A 71 9.28 4.58 4.41
C LEU A 71 8.23 4.97 3.37
N PHE A 72 7.22 4.12 3.18
CA PHE A 72 6.13 4.37 2.24
C PHE A 72 5.29 5.59 2.63
N ALA A 73 4.93 5.72 3.90
CA ALA A 73 4.17 6.88 4.38
C ALA A 73 4.91 8.22 4.20
N ASN A 74 6.23 8.18 4.04
CA ASN A 74 7.07 9.33 3.76
C ASN A 74 7.56 9.40 2.30
N ARG A 75 7.10 8.49 1.43
CA ARG A 75 7.58 8.33 0.04
C ARG A 75 9.09 8.27 -0.10
N TRP A 76 9.75 7.56 0.82
CA TRP A 76 11.21 7.35 0.78
C TRP A 76 12.06 8.64 0.81
N VAL A 77 11.46 9.78 1.19
CA VAL A 77 12.18 11.05 1.33
C VAL A 77 12.20 11.51 2.77
N CYS A 78 13.17 12.38 3.09
CA CYS A 78 13.26 13.02 4.40
C CYS A 78 11.97 13.81 4.69
N CYS A 79 11.34 13.58 5.85
CA CYS A 79 10.10 14.30 6.19
C CYS A 79 10.30 15.82 6.39
N VAL A 80 11.56 16.26 6.57
CA VAL A 80 11.94 17.67 6.76
C VAL A 80 12.17 18.38 5.42
N CYS A 81 13.21 18.02 4.65
CA CYS A 81 13.52 18.70 3.39
C CYS A 81 12.84 18.11 2.16
N ARG A 82 12.42 16.83 2.22
CA ARG A 82 11.71 16.11 1.14
C ARG A 82 12.51 16.02 -0.17
N ASP A 83 13.82 16.20 -0.10
CA ASP A 83 14.71 16.12 -1.25
C ASP A 83 14.87 14.65 -1.68
N PRO A 84 14.42 14.27 -2.89
CA PRO A 84 14.51 12.89 -3.37
C PRO A 84 15.92 12.49 -3.80
N THR A 85 16.86 13.43 -3.89
CA THR A 85 18.24 13.16 -4.30
C THR A 85 19.13 12.73 -3.13
N LEU A 86 18.68 12.95 -1.89
CA LEU A 86 19.43 12.64 -0.68
C LEU A 86 19.09 11.24 -0.14
N PRO A 87 20.07 10.46 0.31
CA PRO A 87 19.82 9.19 0.97
C PRO A 87 19.12 9.41 2.31
N VAL A 88 18.29 8.44 2.71
CA VAL A 88 17.48 8.50 3.93
C VAL A 88 17.81 7.38 4.91
N ILE A 89 17.55 7.64 6.19
CA ILE A 89 17.72 6.74 7.32
C ILE A 89 16.47 6.84 8.19
N VAL A 90 16.03 5.72 8.77
CA VAL A 90 14.93 5.71 9.73
C VAL A 90 15.46 5.97 11.15
N HIS A 91 15.02 7.08 11.71
CA HIS A 91 15.39 7.61 13.01
C HIS A 91 14.28 7.38 14.04
N HIS A 92 14.66 7.06 15.28
CA HIS A 92 13.73 7.01 16.41
C HIS A 92 13.54 8.40 17.01
N ILE A 93 12.31 8.93 16.97
CA ILE A 93 12.01 10.28 17.48
C ILE A 93 12.23 10.36 19.00
N GLU A 94 11.76 9.35 19.72
CA GLU A 94 12.16 9.07 21.09
C GLU A 94 13.18 7.93 21.11
N PRO A 95 14.39 8.14 21.63
CA PRO A 95 15.48 7.16 21.57
C PRO A 95 15.06 5.78 22.05
N TRP A 96 15.50 4.74 21.32
CA TRP A 96 15.22 3.33 21.63
C TRP A 96 15.52 2.97 23.09
N ALA A 97 16.64 3.46 23.63
CA ALA A 97 17.05 3.21 25.01
C ALA A 97 15.98 3.62 26.05
N LYS A 98 15.13 4.61 25.71
CA LYS A 98 14.03 5.08 26.56
C LYS A 98 12.70 4.47 26.19
N SER A 99 12.36 4.47 24.90
CA SER A 99 11.02 4.11 24.44
C SER A 99 10.82 2.61 24.21
N ARG A 100 11.89 1.90 23.83
CA ARG A 100 11.83 0.53 23.29
C ARG A 100 10.73 0.38 22.23
N ASP A 101 10.50 1.43 21.43
CA ASP A 101 9.38 1.52 20.50
C ASP A 101 9.83 1.61 19.03
N HIS A 102 9.49 0.58 18.25
CA HIS A 102 9.64 0.54 16.79
C HIS A 102 8.36 0.89 16.03
N SER A 103 7.32 1.39 16.70
CA SER A 103 6.08 1.78 16.03
C SER A 103 6.31 2.90 15.03
N GLU A 104 5.53 2.92 13.95
CA GLU A 104 5.58 3.98 12.93
C GLU A 104 5.36 5.39 13.53
N LYS A 105 4.74 5.48 14.70
CA LYS A 105 4.56 6.74 15.44
C LYS A 105 5.88 7.28 16.00
N ASN A 106 6.81 6.40 16.35
CA ASN A 106 8.10 6.75 16.91
C ASN A 106 9.24 6.72 15.87
N LEU A 107 8.96 6.36 14.62
CA LEU A 107 9.96 6.32 13.54
C LEU A 107 9.79 7.51 12.59
N ALA A 108 10.87 8.16 12.20
CA ALA A 108 10.89 9.25 11.21
C ALA A 108 11.93 8.98 10.12
N VAL A 109 11.61 9.34 8.88
CA VAL A 109 12.55 9.22 7.75
C VAL A 109 13.33 10.53 7.63
N LEU A 110 14.65 10.47 7.77
CA LEU A 110 15.53 11.64 7.74
C LEU A 110 16.68 11.44 6.75
N CYS A 111 17.12 12.51 6.07
CA CYS A 111 18.41 12.47 5.37
C CYS A 111 19.56 12.62 6.38
N SER A 112 20.78 12.32 5.94
CA SER A 112 21.98 12.39 6.80
C SER A 112 22.14 13.76 7.50
N ILE A 113 21.80 14.85 6.82
CA ILE A 113 21.87 16.22 7.37
C ILE A 113 20.90 16.36 8.54
N HIS A 114 19.60 16.19 8.31
CA HIS A 114 18.58 16.35 9.36
C HIS A 114 18.66 15.27 10.45
N HIS A 115 19.19 14.09 10.13
CA HIS A 115 19.53 13.08 11.13
C HIS A 115 20.59 13.62 12.10
N GLY A 116 21.65 14.26 11.60
CA GLY A 116 22.64 14.96 12.43
C GLY A 116 22.01 16.10 13.23
N GLU A 117 21.13 16.88 12.62
CA GLU A 117 20.42 17.97 13.32
C GLU A 117 19.58 17.46 14.49
N ALA A 118 18.91 16.33 14.34
CA ALA A 118 18.10 15.70 15.40
C ALA A 118 18.95 15.27 16.62
N HIS A 119 20.26 15.06 16.44
CA HIS A 119 21.18 14.76 17.54
C HIS A 119 21.91 15.99 18.11
N THR A 120 21.74 17.17 17.50
CA THR A 120 22.43 18.38 17.92
C THR A 120 21.47 19.38 18.56
N THR A 121 21.93 20.03 19.62
CA THR A 121 21.23 21.17 20.22
C THR A 121 21.97 22.44 19.83
N ARG A 122 21.29 23.33 19.11
CA ARG A 122 21.82 24.64 18.72
C ARG A 122 21.26 25.70 19.65
N THR A 123 22.11 26.62 20.09
CA THR A 123 21.78 27.72 21.02
C THR A 123 21.19 28.94 20.32
N LEU A 124 21.60 29.21 19.08
CA LEU A 124 21.16 30.38 18.30
C LEU A 124 20.13 30.04 17.21
N GLU A 125 20.15 28.80 16.72
CA GLU A 125 19.23 28.32 15.69
C GLU A 125 18.14 27.42 16.30
N LEU A 126 17.00 27.37 15.63
CA LEU A 126 15.87 26.53 16.00
C LEU A 126 16.22 25.03 15.85
N SER A 127 16.52 24.37 16.97
CA SER A 127 16.87 22.93 17.02
C SER A 127 15.73 22.03 16.55
N LEU A 128 16.05 20.95 15.84
CA LEU A 128 15.08 19.93 15.42
C LEU A 128 14.75 19.00 16.60
N THR A 129 13.95 19.50 17.53
CA THR A 129 13.50 18.73 18.71
C THR A 129 12.56 17.58 18.31
N SER A 130 12.42 16.58 19.19
CA SER A 130 11.50 15.46 18.98
C SER A 130 10.07 15.90 18.68
N ASP A 131 9.56 16.95 19.34
CA ASP A 131 8.20 17.44 19.10
C ASP A 131 8.05 18.13 17.74
N ARG A 132 9.05 18.90 17.32
CA ARG A 132 9.08 19.49 15.98
C ARG A 132 9.17 18.40 14.92
N LEU A 133 9.98 17.37 15.15
CA LEU A 133 10.11 16.24 14.25
C LEU A 133 8.79 15.47 14.12
N LYS A 134 8.07 15.23 15.24
CA LYS A 134 6.71 14.65 15.22
C LYS A 134 5.76 15.51 14.38
N ALA A 135 5.74 16.82 14.60
CA ALA A 135 4.86 17.73 13.89
C ALA A 135 5.15 17.76 12.37
N VAL A 136 6.42 17.85 11.99
CA VAL A 136 6.84 17.86 10.58
C VAL A 136 6.56 16.53 9.90
N LYS A 137 6.81 15.40 10.57
CA LYS A 137 6.43 14.05 10.09
C LYS A 137 4.94 13.96 9.81
N VAL A 138 4.10 14.31 10.78
CA VAL A 138 2.63 14.21 10.65
C VAL A 138 2.13 15.10 9.52
N ALA A 139 2.65 16.33 9.41
CA ALA A 139 2.29 17.25 8.34
C ALA A 139 2.69 16.69 6.96
N TRP A 140 3.88 16.10 6.84
CA TRP A 140 4.34 15.50 5.58
C TRP A 140 3.51 14.28 5.19
N GLN A 141 3.29 13.34 6.10
CA GLN A 141 2.49 12.13 5.83
C GLN A 141 1.06 12.49 5.39
N LYS A 142 0.45 13.49 6.03
CA LYS A 142 -0.88 14.00 5.62
C LYS A 142 -0.87 14.60 4.22
N GLU A 143 0.23 15.21 3.82
CA GLU A 143 0.37 15.74 2.46
C GLU A 143 0.56 14.61 1.44
N VAL A 144 1.41 13.62 1.75
CA VAL A 144 1.61 12.41 0.93
C VAL A 144 0.29 11.73 0.60
N GLU A 145 -0.61 11.58 1.58
CA GLU A 145 -1.95 11.00 1.39
C GLU A 145 -2.78 11.72 0.31
N ARG A 146 -2.54 13.02 0.06
CA ARG A 146 -3.24 13.82 -0.95
C ARG A 146 -2.54 13.86 -2.30
N LEU A 147 -1.22 13.63 -2.32
CA LEU A 147 -0.43 13.72 -3.54
C LEU A 147 -0.86 12.67 -4.58
N ASP A 148 -1.24 11.46 -4.14
CA ASP A 148 -1.69 10.38 -5.02
C ASP A 148 -2.99 10.74 -5.77
N PRO A 149 -4.12 11.01 -5.08
CA PRO A 149 -5.34 11.49 -5.73
C PRO A 149 -5.10 12.70 -6.64
N SER A 150 -4.33 13.68 -6.15
CA SER A 150 -4.02 14.90 -6.91
C SER A 150 -3.25 14.60 -8.20
N ALA A 151 -2.22 13.75 -8.15
CA ALA A 151 -1.44 13.39 -9.34
C ALA A 151 -2.29 12.62 -10.37
N ILE A 152 -3.15 11.72 -9.88
CA ILE A 152 -4.11 11.00 -10.73
C ILE A 152 -5.02 12.02 -11.44
N PHE A 153 -5.60 13.01 -10.77
CA PHE A 153 -6.45 13.99 -11.47
C PHE A 153 -5.72 15.03 -12.32
N LYS A 154 -4.57 15.53 -11.87
CA LYS A 154 -3.76 16.50 -12.65
C LYS A 154 -3.37 15.90 -14.00
N SER A 155 -2.96 14.63 -14.02
CA SER A 155 -2.66 13.96 -15.29
C SER A 155 -3.88 13.87 -16.21
N THR A 156 -5.11 13.67 -15.69
CA THR A 156 -6.36 13.68 -16.50
C THR A 156 -6.63 15.01 -17.21
N GLN A 157 -6.09 16.13 -16.71
CA GLN A 157 -6.25 17.43 -17.37
C GLN A 157 -5.36 17.59 -18.61
N LEU A 158 -4.34 16.75 -18.76
CA LEU A 158 -3.53 16.68 -19.98
C LEU A 158 -4.34 15.95 -21.05
N MET A 159 -4.42 16.51 -22.27
CA MET A 159 -5.33 16.05 -23.34
C MET A 159 -5.19 14.56 -23.73
N ALA A 160 -4.10 13.89 -23.34
CA ALA A 160 -3.84 12.47 -23.58
C ALA A 160 -4.43 11.51 -22.51
N CYS A 161 -4.96 12.05 -21.41
CA CYS A 161 -5.40 11.25 -20.27
C CYS A 161 -6.93 11.26 -20.12
N GLN A 162 -7.58 10.15 -20.45
CA GLN A 162 -9.04 10.04 -20.41
C GLN A 162 -9.50 8.87 -19.54
N TRP A 163 -10.62 9.04 -18.85
CA TRP A 163 -11.33 7.95 -18.17
C TRP A 163 -12.15 7.17 -19.19
N TRP A 164 -11.85 5.88 -19.32
CA TRP A 164 -12.51 4.93 -20.22
C TRP A 164 -13.69 4.22 -19.61
N TYR A 165 -13.75 4.15 -18.28
CA TYR A 165 -14.78 3.43 -17.55
C TYR A 165 -14.96 4.03 -16.17
N PHE A 166 -16.21 4.03 -15.70
CA PHE A 166 -16.59 4.22 -14.32
C PHE A 166 -17.52 3.09 -13.91
N ASN A 167 -17.31 2.53 -12.73
CA ASN A 167 -18.29 1.68 -12.07
C ASN A 167 -19.23 2.59 -11.29
N HIS A 168 -20.36 2.95 -11.89
CA HIS A 168 -21.21 4.01 -11.36
C HIS A 168 -21.68 3.66 -9.95
N LEU A 169 -22.26 2.46 -9.79
CA LEU A 169 -22.77 1.99 -8.52
C LEU A 169 -21.71 2.07 -7.41
N ARG A 170 -20.51 1.53 -7.66
CA ARG A 170 -19.46 1.47 -6.63
C ARG A 170 -18.86 2.84 -6.32
N VAL A 171 -18.80 3.74 -7.30
CA VAL A 171 -18.38 5.13 -7.07
C VAL A 171 -19.40 5.86 -6.19
N PHE A 172 -20.70 5.65 -6.41
CA PHE A 172 -21.77 6.24 -5.59
C PHE A 172 -21.78 5.70 -4.16
N GLU A 173 -21.63 4.38 -3.98
CA GLU A 173 -21.55 3.77 -2.65
C GLU A 173 -20.40 4.37 -1.83
N ILE A 174 -19.20 4.46 -2.41
CA ILE A 174 -18.03 5.04 -1.72
C ILE A 174 -18.23 6.53 -1.45
N ALA A 175 -18.81 7.27 -2.40
CA ALA A 175 -19.12 8.69 -2.18
C ALA A 175 -20.06 8.89 -0.98
N SER A 176 -21.09 8.05 -0.87
CA SER A 176 -22.04 8.07 0.23
C SER A 176 -21.40 7.66 1.56
N GLU A 177 -20.56 6.61 1.57
CA GLU A 177 -19.81 6.16 2.75
C GLU A 177 -18.89 7.27 3.30
N LEU A 178 -18.34 8.10 2.41
CA LEU A 178 -17.46 9.22 2.75
C LEU A 178 -18.21 10.53 3.08
N GLY A 179 -19.55 10.51 3.05
CA GLY A 179 -20.37 11.70 3.35
C GLY A 179 -20.25 12.81 2.31
N VAL A 180 -19.96 12.47 1.05
CA VAL A 180 -19.91 13.45 -0.04
C VAL A 180 -21.32 13.97 -0.32
N ASP A 181 -21.51 15.30 -0.28
CA ASP A 181 -22.75 15.92 -0.73
C ASP A 181 -22.83 15.90 -2.27
N ILE A 182 -23.54 14.89 -2.77
CA ILE A 182 -23.72 14.62 -4.19
C ILE A 182 -24.40 15.79 -4.92
N THR A 183 -25.29 16.51 -4.24
CA THR A 183 -26.09 17.59 -4.84
C THR A 183 -25.26 18.85 -5.16
N GLN A 184 -24.10 18.98 -4.53
CA GLN A 184 -23.17 20.10 -4.74
C GLN A 184 -22.10 19.79 -5.80
N ILE A 185 -22.12 18.60 -6.38
CA ILE A 185 -21.11 18.16 -7.35
C ILE A 185 -21.32 18.86 -8.70
N SER A 186 -20.21 19.32 -9.29
CA SER A 186 -20.22 19.87 -10.65
C SER A 186 -20.80 18.85 -11.64
N GLY A 187 -21.79 19.29 -12.42
CA GLY A 187 -22.50 18.44 -13.37
C GLY A 187 -23.81 17.85 -12.83
N PHE A 188 -24.07 17.86 -11.52
CA PHE A 188 -25.35 17.37 -10.94
C PHE A 188 -26.55 18.07 -11.57
N GLN A 189 -26.57 19.41 -11.61
CA GLN A 189 -27.68 20.17 -12.19
C GLN A 189 -27.92 19.82 -13.68
N GLY A 190 -26.84 19.58 -14.43
CA GLY A 190 -26.93 19.14 -15.82
C GLY A 190 -27.48 17.72 -15.94
N ALA A 191 -27.02 16.80 -15.07
CA ALA A 191 -27.50 15.42 -15.02
C ALA A 191 -28.99 15.35 -14.65
N ARG A 192 -29.42 16.14 -13.65
CA ARG A 192 -30.83 16.28 -13.25
C ARG A 192 -31.69 16.84 -14.39
N SER A 193 -31.25 17.93 -15.02
CA SER A 193 -31.98 18.55 -16.15
C SER A 193 -32.09 17.62 -17.36
N ALA A 194 -31.11 16.73 -17.55
CA ALA A 194 -31.11 15.71 -18.61
C ALA A 194 -31.82 14.41 -18.21
N ASN A 195 -32.49 14.38 -17.04
CA ASN A 195 -33.18 13.21 -16.48
C ASN A 195 -32.28 11.97 -16.34
N LEU A 196 -31.03 12.17 -15.92
CA LEU A 196 -30.04 11.11 -15.70
C LEU A 196 -29.97 10.64 -14.25
N CYS A 197 -30.35 11.51 -13.30
CA CYS A 197 -30.37 11.22 -11.87
C CYS A 197 -31.62 11.80 -11.21
N ASN A 198 -31.94 11.27 -10.02
CA ASN A 198 -32.99 11.80 -9.15
C ASN A 198 -32.53 13.04 -8.37
N ASP A 199 -33.37 13.52 -7.45
CA ASP A 199 -33.14 14.72 -6.65
C ASP A 199 -32.02 14.53 -5.62
N GLU A 200 -31.74 13.29 -5.24
CA GLU A 200 -30.62 12.88 -4.40
C GLU A 200 -29.31 12.69 -5.21
N GLY A 201 -29.37 12.82 -6.54
CA GLY A 201 -28.24 12.67 -7.46
C GLY A 201 -27.86 11.22 -7.80
N ILE A 202 -28.64 10.24 -7.37
CA ILE A 202 -28.49 8.84 -7.73
C ILE A 202 -28.94 8.64 -9.18
N LEU A 203 -28.13 7.92 -9.97
CA LEU A 203 -28.45 7.67 -11.38
C LEU A 203 -29.64 6.73 -11.53
N TYR A 204 -30.48 6.99 -12.53
CA TYR A 204 -31.49 6.03 -12.94
C TYR A 204 -30.85 4.82 -13.61
N LEU A 205 -31.45 3.65 -13.40
CA LEU A 205 -31.05 2.43 -14.10
C LEU A 205 -31.26 2.60 -15.60
N ARG A 206 -30.28 2.19 -16.41
CA ARG A 206 -30.35 2.23 -17.87
C ARG A 206 -29.87 0.90 -18.43
N ASP A 207 -30.67 0.33 -19.31
CA ASP A 207 -30.29 -0.86 -20.04
C ASP A 207 -29.33 -0.52 -21.18
N GLY A 208 -28.39 -1.43 -21.46
CA GLY A 208 -27.44 -1.29 -22.55
C GLY A 208 -26.38 -0.21 -22.31
N ILE A 209 -26.05 0.55 -23.36
CA ILE A 209 -24.90 1.45 -23.38
C ILE A 209 -25.19 2.75 -22.59
N MET A 210 -24.43 2.96 -21.52
CA MET A 210 -24.64 4.08 -20.60
C MET A 210 -24.23 5.44 -21.19
N TYR A 211 -23.12 5.47 -21.94
CA TYR A 211 -22.60 6.67 -22.59
C TYR A 211 -22.93 6.68 -24.07
N SER A 212 -24.07 7.30 -24.40
CA SER A 212 -24.58 7.48 -25.76
C SER A 212 -25.18 8.88 -25.94
N GLY A 213 -25.07 9.41 -27.17
CA GLY A 213 -25.64 10.71 -27.56
C GLY A 213 -25.12 11.90 -26.73
N THR A 214 -25.93 12.96 -26.68
CA THR A 214 -25.64 14.20 -25.94
C THR A 214 -25.62 13.99 -24.42
N SER A 215 -26.44 13.08 -23.91
CA SER A 215 -26.46 12.69 -22.48
C SER A 215 -25.14 12.10 -22.00
N GLY A 216 -24.37 11.44 -22.88
CA GLY A 216 -23.08 10.84 -22.54
C GLY A 216 -22.07 11.88 -22.04
N LEU A 217 -22.02 13.07 -22.64
CA LEU A 217 -21.10 14.13 -22.20
C LEU A 217 -21.49 14.69 -20.82
N ILE A 218 -22.80 14.86 -20.58
CA ILE A 218 -23.33 15.34 -19.30
C ILE A 218 -22.99 14.33 -18.20
N LEU A 219 -23.25 13.04 -18.46
CA LEU A 219 -22.93 11.97 -17.53
C LEU A 219 -21.43 11.88 -17.27
N GLN A 220 -20.59 12.00 -18.30
CA GLN A 220 -19.13 11.94 -18.15
C GLN A 220 -18.63 13.05 -17.24
N ARG A 221 -19.13 14.28 -17.42
CA ARG A 221 -18.75 15.42 -16.58
C ARG A 221 -19.18 15.20 -15.13
N TYR A 222 -20.40 14.70 -14.93
CA TYR A 222 -20.92 14.40 -13.61
C TYR A 222 -20.10 13.32 -12.90
N MET A 223 -19.86 12.19 -13.57
CA MET A 223 -19.09 11.07 -13.01
C MET A 223 -17.61 11.39 -12.80
N THR A 224 -16.99 12.17 -13.67
CA THR A 224 -15.61 12.64 -13.46
C THR A 224 -15.53 13.52 -12.21
N SER A 225 -16.51 14.40 -12.00
CA SER A 225 -16.57 15.27 -10.83
C SER A 225 -16.86 14.50 -9.55
N MET A 226 -17.78 13.51 -9.62
CA MET A 226 -18.05 12.56 -8.54
C MET A 226 -16.78 11.84 -8.13
N LEU A 227 -16.12 11.14 -9.07
CA LEU A 227 -14.90 10.40 -8.79
C LEU A 227 -13.81 11.30 -8.20
N LYS A 228 -13.68 12.54 -8.71
CA LYS A 228 -12.72 13.52 -8.20
C LYS A 228 -12.95 13.87 -6.74
N ILE A 229 -14.19 14.15 -6.36
CA ILE A 229 -14.52 14.51 -4.99
C ILE A 229 -14.38 13.29 -4.08
N THR A 230 -14.89 12.13 -4.50
CA THR A 230 -14.76 10.87 -3.77
C THR A 230 -13.29 10.53 -3.48
N MET A 231 -12.41 10.58 -4.49
CA MET A 231 -10.98 10.35 -4.30
C MET A 231 -10.28 11.44 -3.49
N GLY A 232 -10.81 12.67 -3.45
CA GLY A 232 -10.30 13.74 -2.59
C GLY A 232 -10.58 13.50 -1.11
N HIS A 233 -11.62 12.73 -0.80
CA HIS A 233 -11.99 12.32 0.57
C HIS A 233 -11.43 10.93 0.90
N ALA A 234 -11.24 10.07 -0.09
CA ALA A 234 -10.68 8.74 0.07
C ALA A 234 -9.15 8.77 0.11
N ARG A 235 -8.55 7.84 0.88
CA ARG A 235 -7.12 7.55 0.79
C ARG A 235 -6.90 6.58 -0.37
N VAL A 236 -6.30 7.06 -1.46
CA VAL A 236 -5.91 6.24 -2.61
C VAL A 236 -4.40 6.09 -2.62
N LYS A 237 -3.90 4.86 -2.57
CA LYS A 237 -2.47 4.55 -2.68
C LYS A 237 -2.12 4.19 -4.11
N ASN A 238 -1.26 4.96 -4.77
CA ASN A 238 -0.71 4.56 -6.06
C ASN A 238 0.49 3.63 -5.83
N ILE A 239 0.31 2.36 -6.19
CA ILE A 239 1.30 1.28 -6.05
C ILE A 239 1.81 0.80 -7.42
N SER A 240 1.69 1.64 -8.46
CA SER A 240 2.05 1.25 -9.84
C SER A 240 3.46 0.69 -9.96
N ASP A 241 4.33 1.16 -9.06
CA ASP A 241 5.75 0.87 -9.08
C ASP A 241 6.18 -0.01 -7.87
N ASP A 242 5.39 -0.01 -6.79
CA ASP A 242 5.57 -0.86 -5.61
C ASP A 242 4.92 -2.26 -5.77
N LEU A 243 5.21 -2.96 -6.87
CA LEU A 243 4.69 -4.31 -7.17
C LEU A 243 5.72 -5.39 -6.84
N ASP A 244 6.14 -5.43 -5.57
CA ASP A 244 7.01 -6.47 -5.02
C ASP A 244 6.25 -7.33 -3.99
N ARG A 245 6.36 -8.66 -4.09
CA ARG A 245 5.58 -9.62 -3.30
C ARG A 245 5.81 -9.47 -1.80
N GLY A 246 7.07 -9.27 -1.39
CA GLY A 246 7.48 -9.26 0.01
C GLY A 246 6.98 -8.01 0.76
N THR A 247 6.97 -6.87 0.06
CA THR A 247 6.57 -5.59 0.65
C THR A 247 5.09 -5.26 0.47
N LEU A 248 4.47 -5.65 -0.65
CA LEU A 248 3.13 -5.20 -1.00
C LEU A 248 2.07 -5.62 0.02
N LYS A 249 2.15 -6.84 0.58
CA LYS A 249 1.21 -7.32 1.62
C LYS A 249 1.25 -6.46 2.90
N LEU A 250 2.35 -5.78 3.16
CA LEU A 250 2.51 -4.88 4.31
C LEU A 250 1.93 -3.49 4.04
N LEU A 251 1.76 -3.14 2.75
CA LEU A 251 1.35 -1.82 2.28
C LEU A 251 -0.14 -1.70 2.01
N ILE A 252 -0.81 -2.78 1.61
CA ILE A 252 -2.22 -2.79 1.24
C ILE A 252 -3.06 -3.66 2.18
N ALA A 253 -4.28 -3.22 2.46
CA ALA A 253 -5.27 -3.98 3.22
C ALA A 253 -6.59 -4.11 2.47
N GLU A 254 -7.41 -5.09 2.87
CA GLU A 254 -8.77 -5.23 2.36
C GLU A 254 -9.62 -3.98 2.65
N GLY A 255 -10.44 -3.59 1.67
CA GLY A 255 -11.23 -2.37 1.70
C GLY A 255 -10.50 -1.11 1.24
N GLU A 256 -9.17 -1.10 1.17
CA GLU A 256 -8.41 0.08 0.73
C GLU A 256 -8.57 0.34 -0.77
N LEU A 257 -8.44 1.63 -1.14
CA LEU A 257 -8.39 2.05 -2.53
C LEU A 257 -6.95 2.14 -3.01
N ILE A 258 -6.67 1.50 -4.13
CA ILE A 258 -5.37 1.48 -4.76
C ILE A 258 -5.47 1.91 -6.22
N PHE A 259 -4.41 2.53 -6.73
CA PHE A 259 -4.25 2.83 -8.13
C PHE A 259 -3.05 2.07 -8.68
N ILE A 260 -3.26 1.38 -9.80
CA ILE A 260 -2.23 0.56 -10.43
C ILE A 260 -2.23 0.83 -11.92
N GLN A 261 -1.05 1.15 -12.45
CA GLN A 261 -0.84 1.34 -13.87
C GLN A 261 0.00 0.23 -14.47
N GLY A 262 -0.42 -0.28 -15.63
CA GLY A 262 0.37 -1.21 -16.41
C GLY A 262 -0.42 -1.99 -17.44
N SER A 263 0.17 -3.07 -17.91
CA SER A 263 -0.46 -3.99 -18.86
C SER A 263 -1.54 -4.81 -18.17
N TYR A 264 -2.76 -4.75 -18.69
CA TYR A 264 -3.93 -5.56 -18.32
C TYR A 264 -4.42 -6.33 -19.54
N THR A 265 -4.81 -7.58 -19.32
CA THR A 265 -5.49 -8.42 -20.32
C THR A 265 -6.98 -8.50 -20.00
N PHE A 266 -7.81 -8.23 -20.99
CA PHE A 266 -9.26 -8.29 -20.89
C PHE A 266 -9.84 -9.47 -21.66
N SER A 267 -10.62 -10.29 -20.96
CA SER A 267 -11.29 -11.47 -21.52
C SER A 267 -12.80 -11.36 -21.35
N ASN A 268 -13.56 -11.61 -22.41
CA ASN A 268 -15.02 -11.60 -22.32
C ASN A 268 -15.49 -12.76 -21.43
N LEU A 269 -16.48 -12.50 -20.58
CA LEU A 269 -17.17 -13.54 -19.82
C LEU A 269 -18.42 -13.99 -20.58
N PRO A 270 -18.88 -15.24 -20.36
CA PRO A 270 -20.11 -15.73 -20.99
C PRO A 270 -21.30 -14.82 -20.68
N SER A 271 -22.06 -14.44 -21.70
CA SER A 271 -23.28 -13.67 -21.52
C SER A 271 -24.33 -14.52 -20.81
N LYS A 272 -24.93 -13.98 -19.75
CA LYS A 272 -26.02 -14.63 -19.00
C LYS A 272 -27.41 -14.23 -19.48
N GLY A 273 -27.53 -13.58 -20.65
CA GLY A 273 -28.81 -13.11 -21.20
C GLY A 273 -29.34 -11.80 -20.59
N SER A 274 -28.58 -11.15 -19.69
CA SER A 274 -28.94 -9.88 -19.03
C SER A 274 -28.70 -8.63 -19.90
N GLY A 275 -28.16 -8.78 -21.12
CA GLY A 275 -27.70 -7.64 -21.94
C GLY A 275 -26.41 -6.98 -21.43
N GLU A 276 -25.85 -7.47 -20.32
CA GLU A 276 -24.57 -7.01 -19.77
C GLU A 276 -23.40 -7.53 -20.59
N ASP A 277 -22.42 -6.65 -20.81
CA ASP A 277 -21.19 -6.97 -21.52
C ASP A 277 -20.07 -7.20 -20.48
N SER A 278 -20.15 -8.33 -19.78
CA SER A 278 -19.24 -8.66 -18.68
C SER A 278 -17.84 -9.02 -19.17
N VAL A 279 -16.83 -8.40 -18.58
CA VAL A 279 -15.41 -8.57 -18.93
C VAL A 279 -14.59 -8.82 -17.68
N SER A 280 -13.69 -9.79 -17.72
CA SER A 280 -12.65 -9.98 -16.70
C SER A 280 -11.39 -9.20 -17.09
N GLY A 281 -10.87 -8.40 -16.16
CA GLY A 281 -9.55 -7.79 -16.24
C GLY A 281 -8.54 -8.56 -15.39
N ARG A 282 -7.36 -8.80 -15.95
CA ARG A 282 -6.24 -9.45 -15.26
C ARG A 282 -4.93 -8.69 -15.51
N ARG A 283 -4.11 -8.53 -14.48
CA ARG A 283 -2.71 -8.11 -14.58
C ARG A 283 -1.85 -9.10 -13.81
N HIS A 284 -0.71 -9.49 -14.39
CA HIS A 284 0.29 -10.33 -13.74
C HIS A 284 1.67 -9.70 -13.88
N VAL A 285 2.40 -9.55 -12.76
CA VAL A 285 3.77 -9.02 -12.72
C VAL A 285 4.42 -9.42 -11.39
N ASN A 286 5.70 -9.82 -11.40
CA ASN A 286 6.46 -10.16 -10.18
C ASN A 286 5.71 -11.10 -9.22
N ASP A 287 5.10 -12.17 -9.76
CA ASP A 287 4.26 -13.12 -9.01
C ASP A 287 3.10 -12.50 -8.22
N ILE A 288 2.63 -11.33 -8.68
CA ILE A 288 1.41 -10.68 -8.21
C ILE A 288 0.37 -10.72 -9.32
N GLU A 289 -0.77 -11.32 -9.03
CA GLU A 289 -1.93 -11.35 -9.92
C GLU A 289 -3.05 -10.46 -9.38
N ILE A 290 -3.47 -9.47 -10.16
CA ILE A 290 -4.61 -8.60 -9.85
C ILE A 290 -5.75 -8.95 -10.79
N THR A 291 -6.94 -9.17 -10.22
CA THR A 291 -8.14 -9.52 -11.00
C THR A 291 -9.35 -8.69 -10.61
N PHE A 292 -10.23 -8.45 -11.57
CA PHE A 292 -11.54 -7.83 -11.38
C PHE A 292 -12.48 -8.21 -12.52
N VAL A 293 -13.77 -7.94 -12.33
CA VAL A 293 -14.82 -8.06 -13.35
C VAL A 293 -15.57 -6.74 -13.45
N PHE A 294 -15.95 -6.35 -14.67
CA PHE A 294 -16.74 -5.14 -14.91
C PHE A 294 -17.68 -5.28 -16.11
N ASN A 295 -18.69 -4.43 -16.16
CA ASN A 295 -19.62 -4.33 -17.29
C ASN A 295 -19.14 -3.28 -18.29
N ARG A 296 -18.69 -3.71 -19.47
CA ARG A 296 -18.16 -2.82 -20.51
C ARG A 296 -19.20 -1.85 -21.07
N ASN A 297 -20.49 -2.08 -20.85
CA ASN A 297 -21.55 -1.13 -21.24
C ASN A 297 -21.46 0.23 -20.51
N GLU A 298 -20.79 0.28 -19.36
CA GLU A 298 -20.48 1.52 -18.63
C GLU A 298 -19.24 2.25 -19.17
N GLY A 299 -18.63 1.75 -20.25
CA GLY A 299 -17.51 2.41 -20.92
C GLY A 299 -17.91 3.77 -21.50
N THR A 300 -17.07 4.78 -21.29
CA THR A 300 -17.37 6.21 -21.48
C THR A 300 -17.52 6.65 -22.94
N SER A 301 -17.13 5.80 -23.89
CA SER A 301 -17.22 6.08 -25.33
C SER A 301 -17.23 4.80 -26.17
N GLY A 302 -17.53 4.93 -27.47
CA GLY A 302 -17.43 3.81 -28.41
C GLY A 302 -15.99 3.27 -28.51
N SER A 303 -14.98 4.14 -28.52
CA SER A 303 -13.57 3.73 -28.54
C SER A 303 -13.15 3.07 -27.22
N ALA A 304 -13.66 3.50 -26.08
CA ALA A 304 -13.43 2.82 -24.81
C ALA A 304 -13.90 1.36 -24.88
N ARG A 305 -15.14 1.13 -25.34
CA ARG A 305 -15.74 -0.21 -25.39
C ARG A 305 -15.15 -1.12 -26.47
N ASN A 306 -14.74 -0.55 -27.60
CA ASN A 306 -14.31 -1.35 -28.75
C ASN A 306 -12.79 -1.48 -28.88
N ASN A 307 -12.02 -0.60 -28.24
CA ASN A 307 -10.56 -0.61 -28.32
C ASN A 307 -9.92 -0.72 -26.94
N TRP A 308 -10.16 0.26 -26.06
CA TRP A 308 -9.37 0.42 -24.84
C TRP A 308 -9.72 -0.56 -23.71
N LEU A 309 -10.93 -1.14 -23.71
CA LEU A 309 -11.39 -2.12 -22.72
C LEU A 309 -11.44 -3.54 -23.32
N ARG A 310 -10.52 -3.84 -24.24
CA ARG A 310 -10.40 -5.12 -24.94
C ARG A 310 -8.95 -5.52 -25.15
N GLY A 311 -8.71 -6.83 -25.18
CA GLY A 311 -7.38 -7.38 -25.42
C GLY A 311 -6.40 -6.96 -24.34
N THR A 312 -5.13 -6.82 -24.71
CA THR A 312 -4.07 -6.40 -23.79
C THR A 312 -3.79 -4.91 -23.96
N GLN A 313 -3.90 -4.13 -22.89
CA GLN A 313 -3.78 -2.68 -22.91
C GLN A 313 -2.95 -2.16 -21.75
N ASN A 314 -2.16 -1.11 -21.98
CA ASN A 314 -1.46 -0.39 -20.92
C ASN A 314 -2.33 0.74 -20.39
N LEU A 315 -2.84 0.60 -19.17
CA LEU A 315 -3.89 1.43 -18.57
C LEU A 315 -3.62 1.70 -17.09
N GLY A 316 -4.31 2.69 -16.53
CA GLY A 316 -4.40 2.92 -15.10
C GLY A 316 -5.77 2.48 -14.57
N CYS A 317 -5.78 1.69 -13.50
CA CYS A 317 -6.99 1.19 -12.85
C CYS A 317 -7.06 1.69 -11.42
N LEU A 318 -8.18 2.30 -11.06
CA LEU A 318 -8.55 2.57 -9.67
C LEU A 318 -9.37 1.38 -9.15
N LEU A 319 -8.89 0.76 -8.09
CA LEU A 319 -9.37 -0.51 -7.57
C LEU A 319 -9.66 -0.40 -6.08
N ARG A 320 -10.69 -1.10 -5.61
CA ARG A 320 -10.90 -1.42 -4.19
C ARG A 320 -10.44 -2.84 -3.94
N VAL A 321 -9.59 -3.06 -2.95
CA VAL A 321 -9.11 -4.40 -2.57
C VAL A 321 -10.25 -5.15 -1.89
N ASN A 322 -10.64 -6.31 -2.42
CA ASN A 322 -11.66 -7.17 -1.83
C ASN A 322 -11.05 -8.30 -1.02
N SER A 323 -10.00 -8.95 -1.56
CA SER A 323 -9.31 -10.04 -0.87
C SER A 323 -7.84 -10.14 -1.27
N LEU A 324 -7.02 -10.61 -0.33
CA LEU A 324 -5.58 -10.86 -0.51
C LEU A 324 -5.28 -12.33 -0.18
N ARG A 325 -4.81 -13.11 -1.15
CA ARG A 325 -4.55 -14.55 -0.98
C ARG A 325 -3.22 -14.94 -1.61
N ARG A 326 -2.52 -15.90 -1.03
CA ARG A 326 -1.40 -16.57 -1.72
C ARG A 326 -1.92 -17.84 -2.38
N ASP A 327 -1.50 -18.11 -3.60
CA ASP A 327 -1.78 -19.39 -4.23
C ASP A 327 -0.74 -20.46 -3.84
N LEU A 328 -0.99 -21.70 -4.27
CA LEU A 328 -0.12 -22.85 -3.97
C LEU A 328 1.30 -22.71 -4.54
N LYS A 329 1.51 -21.78 -5.48
CA LYS A 329 2.81 -21.49 -6.09
C LYS A 329 3.49 -20.28 -5.46
N GLY A 330 2.91 -19.71 -4.39
CA GLY A 330 3.43 -18.54 -3.70
C GLY A 330 3.08 -17.20 -4.35
N ALA A 331 2.29 -17.16 -5.43
CA ALA A 331 1.91 -15.91 -6.07
C ALA A 331 0.82 -15.18 -5.25
N LEU A 332 0.97 -13.87 -5.09
CA LEU A 332 0.01 -13.02 -4.38
C LEU A 332 -1.16 -12.67 -5.31
N LYS A 333 -2.34 -13.19 -5.01
CA LYS A 333 -3.61 -12.90 -5.69
C LYS A 333 -4.35 -11.79 -4.97
N ILE A 334 -4.64 -10.73 -5.70
CA ILE A 334 -5.37 -9.55 -5.26
C ILE A 334 -6.68 -9.51 -6.05
N GLU A 335 -7.76 -9.90 -5.40
CA GLU A 335 -9.10 -9.76 -5.97
C GLU A 335 -9.62 -8.36 -5.68
N THR A 336 -10.10 -7.68 -6.72
CA THR A 336 -10.45 -6.27 -6.62
C THR A 336 -11.79 -5.96 -7.28
N THR A 337 -12.39 -4.86 -6.86
CA THR A 337 -13.48 -4.20 -7.55
C THR A 337 -12.92 -3.01 -8.30
N VAL A 338 -13.06 -2.96 -9.62
CA VAL A 338 -12.64 -1.78 -10.39
C VAL A 338 -13.68 -0.66 -10.25
N LEU A 339 -13.20 0.53 -9.88
CA LEU A 339 -13.99 1.73 -9.75
C LEU A 339 -13.92 2.59 -11.01
N ALA A 340 -12.73 2.68 -11.60
CA ALA A 340 -12.52 3.45 -12.81
C ALA A 340 -11.27 2.96 -13.56
N ILE A 341 -11.29 3.08 -14.89
CA ILE A 341 -10.17 2.74 -15.77
C ILE A 341 -9.85 3.95 -16.64
N ARG A 342 -8.57 4.23 -16.86
CA ARG A 342 -8.09 5.35 -17.66
C ARG A 342 -6.87 5.00 -18.51
N SER A 343 -6.52 5.86 -19.44
CA SER A 343 -5.24 5.76 -20.14
C SER A 343 -4.06 5.90 -19.17
N ALA A 344 -2.99 5.17 -19.49
CA ALA A 344 -1.73 5.23 -18.76
C ALA A 344 -1.02 6.58 -18.97
N HIS A 345 -0.32 7.05 -17.94
CA HIS A 345 0.47 8.27 -17.95
C HIS A 345 1.85 8.03 -17.33
N GLN A 346 2.92 8.44 -18.02
CA GLN A 346 4.28 8.09 -17.62
C GLN A 346 4.64 8.57 -16.20
N GLU A 347 4.27 9.80 -15.83
CA GLU A 347 4.57 10.36 -14.49
C GLU A 347 3.87 9.63 -13.32
N LEU A 348 2.86 8.80 -13.59
CA LEU A 348 2.22 7.97 -12.55
C LEU A 348 2.99 6.68 -12.26
N LYS A 349 3.98 6.36 -13.11
CA LYS A 349 4.82 5.15 -13.12
C LYS A 349 6.32 5.40 -12.88
N SER A 350 6.72 6.66 -12.83
CA SER A 350 8.12 7.05 -12.71
C SER A 350 8.21 8.03 -11.56
N ARG A 351 8.18 7.48 -10.35
CA ARG A 351 8.35 8.24 -9.13
C ARG A 351 9.82 8.23 -8.79
N ASP A 352 10.52 9.35 -8.99
CA ASP A 352 11.99 9.46 -8.79
C ASP A 352 12.48 8.98 -7.41
N TYR A 353 11.59 8.90 -6.41
CA TYR A 353 11.90 8.37 -5.08
C TYR A 353 12.07 6.84 -4.99
N GLU A 354 11.65 6.08 -6.00
CA GLU A 354 11.85 4.63 -6.07
C GLU A 354 13.29 4.18 -6.25
N ILE A 355 14.15 5.08 -6.73
CA ILE A 355 15.59 4.86 -6.75
C ILE A 355 16.07 4.52 -5.33
N GLY A 356 15.42 5.06 -4.30
CA GLY A 356 15.66 4.70 -2.90
C GLY A 356 15.30 3.26 -2.56
N LEU A 357 14.15 2.75 -3.02
CA LEU A 357 13.70 1.36 -2.82
C LEU A 357 14.66 0.38 -3.49
N LEU A 358 15.00 0.59 -4.77
CA LEU A 358 15.94 -0.23 -5.53
C LEU A 358 17.35 -0.24 -4.90
N ARG A 359 17.81 0.90 -4.35
CA ARG A 359 19.11 1.01 -3.68
C ARG A 359 19.11 0.51 -2.24
N SER A 360 17.95 0.30 -1.62
CA SER A 360 17.84 -0.11 -0.22
C SER A 360 18.17 -1.58 0.05
N GLY A 361 18.22 -2.42 -1.00
CA GLY A 361 18.42 -3.87 -0.87
C GLY A 361 17.22 -4.62 -0.28
N LEU A 362 16.07 -3.96 -0.10
CA LEU A 362 14.82 -4.57 0.36
C LEU A 362 14.08 -5.35 -0.75
N ILE A 363 14.48 -5.16 -2.00
CA ILE A 363 13.94 -5.87 -3.15
C ILE A 363 14.67 -7.22 -3.25
N GLY A 364 13.93 -8.34 -3.17
CA GLY A 364 14.45 -9.69 -3.36
C GLY A 364 14.67 -10.53 -2.08
N ARG A 365 14.34 -10.02 -0.88
CA ARG A 365 14.30 -10.84 0.35
C ARG A 365 12.86 -11.19 0.69
N ASP A 366 12.44 -12.43 0.44
CA ASP A 366 11.25 -12.96 1.10
C ASP A 366 11.66 -13.33 2.54
N PRO A 367 11.03 -12.78 3.59
CA PRO A 367 11.32 -13.18 4.97
C PRO A 367 11.00 -14.65 5.26
N GLU A 368 10.34 -15.36 4.33
CA GLU A 368 10.14 -16.82 4.39
C GLU A 368 11.26 -17.62 3.70
N ASP A 369 12.12 -17.00 2.89
CA ASP A 369 13.23 -17.69 2.20
C ASP A 369 14.52 -17.76 3.06
N ASP A 370 14.58 -17.04 4.19
CA ASP A 370 15.69 -17.12 5.16
C ASP A 370 15.60 -18.39 6.06
N GLU A 371 14.64 -19.31 5.85
CA GLU A 371 14.49 -20.53 6.66
C GLU A 371 15.25 -21.77 6.14
N ASP A 372 15.88 -21.75 4.96
CA ASP A 372 16.52 -22.95 4.38
C ASP A 372 17.99 -22.82 3.95
N ASP A 373 18.62 -21.64 4.07
CA ASP A 373 20.03 -21.46 3.69
C ASP A 373 20.93 -21.25 4.92
N GLU A 374 21.32 -22.33 5.61
CA GLU A 374 22.62 -22.38 6.30
C GLU A 374 23.10 -23.81 6.61
N PHE A 375 24.27 -24.15 6.04
CA PHE A 375 25.21 -25.26 6.32
C PHE A 375 24.89 -26.67 5.80
N GLN A 376 25.31 -26.95 4.55
CA GLN A 376 25.98 -28.23 4.26
C GLN A 376 27.46 -28.05 4.60
N GLU A 377 27.90 -28.61 5.74
CA GLU A 377 29.32 -28.86 5.97
C GLU A 377 29.80 -29.88 4.93
N GLU A 378 30.66 -29.44 4.01
CA GLU A 378 31.49 -30.35 3.21
C GLU A 378 32.57 -30.91 4.14
N ASP A 379 32.31 -32.10 4.70
CA ASP A 379 33.35 -32.97 5.25
C ASP A 379 34.24 -33.46 4.09
N GLU A 380 35.28 -32.68 3.76
CA GLU A 380 36.42 -33.21 3.01
C GLU A 380 37.30 -34.06 3.94
N GLU A 381 37.01 -35.36 4.00
CA GLU A 381 37.94 -36.39 4.45
C GLU A 381 39.20 -36.38 3.55
N SER A 382 40.24 -35.67 3.99
CA SER A 382 41.61 -35.92 3.56
C SER A 382 42.15 -37.14 4.31
N ALA A 383 42.01 -38.33 3.70
CA ALA A 383 42.87 -39.46 3.97
C ALA A 383 43.69 -39.78 2.71
N TRP A 384 44.88 -39.18 2.61
CA TRP A 384 46.18 -39.83 2.35
C TRP A 384 47.31 -38.91 2.85
#